data_AF-A0A140DSX5-F1
#
_entry.id   AF-A0A140DSX5-F1
#
_cell.length_a   1.000
_cell.length_b   1.000
_cell.length_c   1.000
_cell.angle_alpha   90.00
_cell.angle_beta   90.00
_cell.angle_gamma   90.00
#
_symmetry.space_group_name_H-M   'P 1'
#
loop_
_entity.id
_entity.type
_entity.pdbx_description
1 polymer ?
#
loop_
_entity_poly.entity_id
_entity_poly.type
_entity_poly.pdbx_seq_one_letter_code
_entity_poly.pdbx_strand_id
1 'polypeptide(L)'
;MEKEWKELTDRGIYLRVLDMPILDTKPGQDTMNQLVSKVVFDLLSYIAQMEREKIRERQREGIAAAKKAGRPTGRPRIEFPKNWAEIIKQYESGDITAQKAQQDLNLKPGTFYNLLRRYRKR
;
A
#
# COMPACT_ATOMS: atom_id res chain seq x y z
N MET A 1 14.71 2.89 12.70
CA MET A 1 15.10 3.36 14.04
C MET A 1 16.61 3.28 14.21
N GLU A 2 17.23 2.20 14.71
CA GLU A 2 18.69 2.17 14.98
C GLU A 2 19.55 2.53 13.75
N LYS A 3 19.25 1.98 12.57
CA LYS A 3 19.99 2.27 11.33
C LYS A 3 19.93 3.74 10.90
N GLU A 4 18.76 4.37 10.98
CA GLU A 4 18.56 5.77 10.57
C GLU A 4 19.28 6.71 11.53
N TRP A 5 19.26 6.40 12.83
CA TRP A 5 19.96 7.16 13.85
C TRP A 5 21.47 7.04 13.69
N LYS A 6 21.94 5.82 13.39
CA LYS A 6 23.35 5.57 13.09
C LYS A 6 23.81 6.36 11.86
N GLU A 7 23.01 6.37 10.79
CA GLU A 7 23.30 7.16 9.59
C GLU A 7 23.42 8.66 9.88
N LEU A 8 22.55 9.20 10.74
CA LEU A 8 22.62 10.61 11.15
C LEU A 8 23.90 10.88 11.96
N THR A 9 24.26 10.02 12.91
CA THR A 9 25.50 10.16 13.67
C THR A 9 26.76 9.99 12.83
N ASP A 10 26.75 9.11 11.83
CA ASP A 10 27.86 8.92 10.89
C ASP A 10 28.07 10.19 10.04
N ARG A 11 27.02 10.97 9.83
CA ARG A 11 27.06 12.29 9.17
C ARG A 11 27.44 13.44 10.12
N GLY A 12 27.75 13.15 11.39
CA GLY A 12 28.05 14.15 12.42
C GLY A 12 26.82 14.88 12.97
N ILE A 13 25.61 14.35 12.74
CA ILE A 13 24.36 14.91 13.26
C ILE A 13 23.98 14.17 14.54
N TYR A 14 23.82 14.92 15.64
CA TYR A 14 23.47 14.37 16.94
C TYR A 14 22.03 14.70 17.32
N LEU A 15 21.35 13.72 17.89
CA LEU A 15 19.97 13.80 18.34
C LEU A 15 19.95 14.05 19.84
N ARG A 16 19.10 14.98 20.27
CA ARG A 16 18.78 15.23 21.67
C ARG A 16 17.31 14.95 21.91
N VAL A 17 17.01 14.05 22.83
CA VAL A 17 15.65 13.66 23.19
C VAL A 17 15.33 14.28 24.55
N LEU A 18 14.56 15.37 24.55
CA LEU A 18 14.31 16.16 25.76
C LEU A 18 13.60 15.36 26.86
N ASP A 19 12.65 14.49 26.47
CA ASP A 19 11.85 13.70 27.42
C ASP A 19 12.55 12.41 27.86
N MET A 20 13.57 11.95 27.11
CA MET A 20 14.36 10.77 27.42
C MET A 20 15.85 11.04 27.14
N PRO A 21 16.53 11.86 27.97
CA PRO A 21 17.92 12.25 27.72
C PRO A 21 18.91 11.08 27.62
N ILE A 22 18.53 9.90 28.13
CA ILE A 22 19.29 8.66 27.99
C ILE A 22 19.41 8.18 26.54
N LEU A 23 18.61 8.72 25.61
CA LEU A 23 18.65 8.39 24.18
C LEU A 23 19.48 9.38 23.35
N ASP A 24 20.10 10.37 23.99
CA ASP A 24 20.94 11.36 23.31
C ASP A 24 22.14 10.68 22.63
N THR A 25 22.45 11.10 21.39
CA THR A 25 23.56 10.52 20.61
C THR A 25 24.84 11.36 20.65
N LYS A 26 24.91 12.36 21.54
CA LYS A 26 26.04 13.28 21.61
C LYS A 26 27.35 12.56 22.05
N PRO A 27 28.49 12.79 21.39
CA PRO A 27 29.77 12.22 21.80
C PRO A 27 30.19 12.72 23.20
N GLY A 28 30.86 11.85 23.97
CA GLY A 28 31.34 12.18 25.32
C GLY A 28 30.43 11.69 26.46
N GLN A 29 29.40 10.90 26.18
CA GLN A 29 28.65 10.17 27.20
C GLN A 29 29.36 8.88 27.62
N ASP A 30 29.21 8.51 28.89
CA ASP A 30 29.70 7.27 29.51
C ASP A 30 29.33 6.03 28.66
N THR A 31 30.25 5.08 28.55
CA THR A 31 30.07 3.79 27.85
C THR A 31 28.83 3.05 28.36
N MET A 32 28.52 3.20 29.65
CA MET A 32 27.30 2.63 30.24
C MET A 32 26.02 3.24 29.65
N ASN A 33 25.99 4.55 29.42
CA ASN A 33 24.82 5.22 28.83
C ASN A 33 24.60 4.74 27.40
N GLN A 34 25.66 4.61 26.59
CA GLN A 34 25.56 4.13 25.21
C GLN A 34 24.96 2.72 25.13
N LEU A 35 25.34 1.83 26.06
CA LEU A 35 24.78 0.48 26.15
C LEU A 35 23.28 0.52 26.50
N VAL A 36 22.89 1.34 27.48
CA VAL A 36 21.49 1.47 27.87
C VAL A 36 20.66 2.09 26.74
N SER A 37 21.14 3.13 26.07
CA SER A 37 20.44 3.72 24.91
C SER A 37 20.17 2.66 23.85
N LYS A 38 21.17 1.83 23.53
CA LYS A 38 21.04 0.76 22.53
C LYS A 38 19.96 -0.24 22.91
N VAL A 39 19.95 -0.73 24.15
CA VAL A 39 18.92 -1.67 24.62
C VAL A 39 17.52 -1.05 24.56
N VAL A 40 17.38 0.23 24.91
CA VAL A 40 16.10 0.93 24.81
C VAL A 40 15.66 1.08 23.34
N PHE A 41 16.57 1.39 22.42
CA PHE A 41 16.24 1.42 20.98
C PHE A 41 15.78 0.07 20.45
N ASP A 42 16.43 -1.01 20.87
CA ASP A 42 16.04 -2.37 20.49
C ASP A 42 14.63 -2.71 21.01
N LEU A 43 14.36 -2.39 22.28
CA LEU A 43 13.03 -2.59 22.87
C LEU A 43 11.95 -1.75 22.17
N LEU A 44 12.21 -0.47 21.90
CA LEU A 44 11.28 0.40 21.18
C LEU A 44 11.04 -0.10 19.75
N SER A 45 12.09 -0.58 19.08
CA SER A 45 11.98 -1.15 17.73
C SER A 45 11.12 -2.42 17.74
N TYR A 46 11.29 -3.27 18.76
CA TYR A 46 10.47 -4.45 18.95
C TYR A 46 9.00 -4.12 19.22
N ILE A 47 8.72 -3.18 20.14
CA ILE A 47 7.35 -2.73 20.43
C ILE A 47 6.68 -2.17 19.17
N ALA A 48 7.38 -1.31 18.43
CA ALA A 48 6.87 -0.73 17.19
C ALA A 48 6.54 -1.81 16.14
N GLN A 49 7.38 -2.84 16.02
CA GLN A 49 7.12 -3.97 15.13
C GLN A 49 5.90 -4.79 15.58
N MET A 50 5.78 -5.09 16.87
CA MET A 50 4.62 -5.78 17.43
C MET A 50 3.31 -5.01 17.18
N GLU A 51 3.30 -3.70 17.42
CA GLU A 51 2.13 -2.86 17.16
C GLU A 51 1.74 -2.85 15.69
N ARG A 52 2.73 -2.77 14.79
CA ARG A 52 2.51 -2.84 13.35
C ARG A 52 1.87 -4.16 12.93
N GLU A 53 2.30 -5.27 13.51
CA GLU A 53 1.72 -6.59 13.25
C GLU A 53 0.26 -6.66 13.74
N LYS A 54 -0.01 -6.15 14.94
CA LYS A 54 -1.34 -6.09 15.53
C LYS A 54 -2.32 -5.25 14.72
N ILE A 55 -1.88 -4.10 14.21
CA ILE A 55 -2.68 -3.25 13.32
C ILE A 55 -3.03 -4.00 12.03
N ARG A 56 -2.05 -4.70 11.42
CA ARG A 56 -2.26 -5.50 10.20
C ARG A 56 -3.19 -6.68 10.40
N GLU A 57 -3.13 -7.33 11.56
CA GLU A 57 -4.04 -8.40 11.93
C GLU A 57 -5.48 -7.90 12.02
N ARG A 58 -5.72 -6.85 12.81
CA ARG A 58 -7.04 -6.23 12.95
C ARG A 58 -7.59 -5.71 11.62
N GLN A 59 -6.73 -5.14 10.77
CA GLN A 59 -7.12 -4.72 9.43
C GLN A 59 -7.61 -5.91 8.58
N ARG A 60 -6.90 -7.05 8.63
CA ARG A 60 -7.30 -8.28 7.93
C ARG A 60 -8.65 -8.80 8.43
N GLU A 61 -8.84 -8.83 9.74
CA GLU A 61 -10.11 -9.22 10.37
C GLU A 61 -11.25 -8.29 9.94
N GLY A 62 -11.04 -6.98 9.96
CA GLY A 62 -12.03 -5.99 9.53
C GLY A 62 -12.40 -6.13 8.05
N ILE A 63 -11.42 -6.35 7.18
CA ILE A 63 -11.65 -6.62 5.74
C ILE A 63 -12.43 -7.93 5.56
N ALA A 64 -12.09 -8.99 6.32
CA ALA A 64 -12.79 -10.27 6.25
C ALA A 64 -14.26 -10.14 6.69
N ALA A 65 -14.52 -9.42 7.78
CA ALA A 65 -15.87 -9.12 8.25
C ALA A 65 -16.67 -8.31 7.22
N ALA A 66 -16.07 -7.26 6.62
CA ALA A 66 -16.70 -6.46 5.57
C ALA A 66 -17.06 -7.31 4.34
N LYS A 67 -16.15 -8.20 3.90
CA LYS A 67 -16.41 -9.14 2.80
C LYS A 67 -17.55 -10.11 3.12
N LYS A 68 -17.59 -10.68 4.34
CA LYS A 68 -18.69 -11.57 4.78
C LYS A 68 -20.04 -10.84 4.79
N ALA A 69 -20.04 -9.56 5.16
CA ALA A 69 -21.24 -8.70 5.12
C ALA A 69 -21.60 -8.19 3.71
N GLY A 70 -20.89 -8.63 2.66
CA GLY A 70 -21.13 -8.23 1.27
C GLY A 70 -20.73 -6.78 0.94
N ARG A 71 -20.00 -6.09 1.84
CA ARG A 71 -19.54 -4.73 1.57
C ARG A 71 -18.41 -4.76 0.52
N PRO A 72 -18.46 -3.91 -0.52
CA PRO A 72 -17.41 -3.86 -1.52
C PRO A 72 -16.10 -3.38 -0.88
N THR A 73 -15.01 -4.11 -1.12
CA THR A 73 -13.66 -3.74 -0.66
C THR A 73 -12.77 -3.44 -1.85
N GLY A 74 -11.93 -2.40 -1.74
CA GLY A 74 -10.98 -2.00 -2.78
C GLY A 74 -11.60 -1.11 -3.86
N ARG A 75 -10.92 -1.00 -5.00
CA ARG A 75 -11.34 -0.14 -6.11
C ARG A 75 -12.66 -0.66 -6.73
N PRO A 76 -13.69 0.19 -6.90
CA PRO A 76 -14.91 -0.18 -7.61
C PRO A 76 -14.61 -0.73 -9.00
N ARG A 77 -15.35 -1.76 -9.42
CA ARG A 77 -15.24 -2.31 -10.77
C ARG A 77 -15.84 -1.33 -11.77
N ILE A 78 -15.17 -1.15 -12.90
CA ILE A 78 -15.73 -0.42 -14.03
C ILE A 78 -16.92 -1.22 -14.58
N GLU A 79 -18.03 -0.53 -14.76
CA GLU A 79 -19.25 -1.06 -15.36
C GLU A 79 -19.18 -1.04 -16.88
N PHE A 80 -20.07 -1.80 -17.51
CA PHE A 80 -20.18 -1.79 -18.97
C PHE A 80 -20.80 -0.45 -19.41
N PRO A 81 -20.20 0.26 -20.40
CA PRO A 81 -20.85 1.41 -21.03
C PRO A 81 -22.23 1.05 -21.60
N LYS A 82 -23.14 2.02 -21.68
CA LYS A 82 -24.52 1.78 -22.15
C LYS A 82 -24.58 1.15 -23.56
N ASN A 83 -23.67 1.56 -24.44
CA ASN A 83 -23.55 1.08 -25.82
C ASN A 83 -22.67 -0.18 -25.97
N TRP A 84 -22.31 -0.85 -24.87
CA TRP A 84 -21.38 -1.98 -24.89
C TRP A 84 -21.82 -3.12 -25.82
N ALA A 85 -23.07 -3.59 -25.69
CA ALA A 85 -23.55 -4.76 -26.43
C ALA A 85 -23.55 -4.54 -27.95
N GLU A 86 -23.90 -3.33 -28.38
CA GLU A 86 -23.94 -2.95 -29.80
C GLU A 86 -22.54 -2.91 -30.40
N ILE A 87 -21.61 -2.20 -29.74
CA ILE A 87 -20.23 -2.05 -30.20
C ILE A 87 -19.48 -3.39 -30.19
N ILE A 88 -19.70 -4.24 -29.18
CA ILE A 88 -19.07 -5.57 -29.16
C ILE A 88 -19.59 -6.45 -30.28
N LYS A 89 -20.89 -6.37 -30.64
CA LYS A 89 -21.43 -7.12 -31.77
C LYS A 89 -20.75 -6.73 -33.08
N GLN A 90 -20.58 -5.43 -33.34
CA GLN A 90 -19.88 -4.91 -34.52
C GLN A 90 -18.39 -5.28 -34.54
N TYR A 91 -17.77 -5.31 -33.35
CA TYR A 91 -16.38 -5.74 -33.22
C TYR A 91 -16.21 -7.24 -33.50
N GLU A 92 -17.14 -8.08 -33.02
CA GLU A 92 -17.10 -9.53 -33.21
C GLU A 92 -17.49 -9.99 -34.63
N SER A 93 -18.32 -9.22 -35.35
CA SER A 93 -18.57 -9.41 -36.79
C SER A 93 -17.40 -8.95 -37.67
N GLY A 94 -16.45 -8.19 -37.13
CA GLY A 94 -15.31 -7.63 -37.86
C GLY A 94 -15.61 -6.29 -38.56
N ASP A 95 -16.77 -5.69 -38.31
CA ASP A 95 -17.20 -4.42 -38.93
C ASP A 95 -16.38 -3.22 -38.42
N ILE A 96 -15.88 -3.29 -37.18
CA ILE A 96 -15.03 -2.26 -36.58
C ILE A 96 -13.77 -2.83 -35.94
N THR A 97 -12.70 -2.03 -35.93
CA THR A 97 -11.45 -2.41 -35.27
C THR A 97 -11.52 -2.26 -33.76
N ALA A 98 -10.63 -2.95 -33.03
CA ALA A 98 -10.51 -2.79 -31.58
C ALA A 98 -10.21 -1.33 -31.17
N GLN A 99 -9.44 -0.59 -31.96
CA GLN A 99 -9.13 0.81 -31.71
C GLN A 99 -10.38 1.69 -31.86
N LYS A 100 -11.21 1.42 -32.87
CA LYS A 100 -12.46 2.14 -33.09
C LYS A 100 -13.47 1.85 -31.98
N ALA A 101 -13.63 0.57 -31.60
CA ALA A 101 -14.46 0.17 -30.46
C ALA A 101 -14.02 0.82 -29.14
N GLN A 102 -12.70 0.95 -28.89
CA GLN A 102 -12.15 1.64 -27.72
C GLN A 102 -12.51 3.13 -27.71
N GLN A 103 -12.40 3.80 -28.85
CA GLN A 103 -12.77 5.22 -28.99
C GLN A 103 -14.27 5.42 -28.77
N ASP A 104 -15.11 4.60 -29.41
CA ASP A 104 -16.57 4.73 -29.36
C ASP A 104 -17.14 4.38 -27.97
N LEU A 105 -16.42 3.56 -27.19
CA LEU A 105 -16.74 3.26 -25.79
C LEU A 105 -16.04 4.20 -24.79
N ASN A 106 -15.17 5.11 -25.28
CA ASN A 106 -14.30 5.96 -24.47
C ASN A 106 -13.49 5.18 -23.41
N LEU A 107 -12.91 4.05 -23.82
CA LEU A 107 -12.15 3.16 -22.95
C LEU A 107 -10.67 3.11 -23.35
N LYS A 108 -9.79 3.14 -22.35
CA LYS A 108 -8.39 2.78 -22.56
C LYS A 108 -8.26 1.31 -22.98
N PRO A 109 -7.24 0.94 -23.77
CA PRO A 109 -7.07 -0.43 -24.28
C PRO A 109 -7.13 -1.50 -23.18
N GLY A 110 -6.43 -1.29 -22.06
CA GLY A 110 -6.44 -2.22 -20.93
C GLY A 110 -7.82 -2.41 -20.30
N THR A 111 -8.62 -1.34 -20.19
CA THR A 111 -9.99 -1.45 -19.67
C THR A 111 -10.90 -2.19 -20.65
N PHE A 112 -10.78 -1.89 -21.95
CA PHE A 112 -11.54 -2.55 -23.01
C PHE A 112 -11.33 -4.07 -22.99
N TYR A 113 -10.08 -4.55 -23.05
CA TYR A 113 -9.80 -5.98 -23.05
C TYR A 113 -10.19 -6.68 -21.74
N ASN A 114 -10.07 -5.99 -20.60
CA ASN A 114 -10.53 -6.52 -19.32
C ASN A 114 -12.06 -6.70 -19.28
N LEU A 115 -12.81 -5.73 -19.81
CA LEU A 115 -14.27 -5.83 -19.91
C LEU A 115 -14.68 -6.89 -20.95
N LEU A 116 -14.01 -6.96 -22.10
CA LEU A 116 -14.27 -7.97 -23.14
C LEU A 116 -14.06 -9.40 -22.60
N ARG A 117 -12.97 -9.64 -21.89
CA ARG A 117 -12.71 -10.94 -21.23
C ARG A 117 -13.78 -11.28 -20.18
N ARG A 118 -14.33 -10.28 -19.48
CA ARG A 118 -15.43 -10.49 -18.53
C ARG A 118 -16.76 -10.76 -19.24
N TYR A 119 -17.00 -10.11 -20.37
CA TYR A 119 -18.20 -10.29 -21.18
C TYR A 119 -18.27 -11.69 -21.77
N ARG A 120 -17.17 -12.20 -22.34
CA ARG A 120 -17.10 -13.56 -22.92
C ARG A 120 -17.10 -14.72 -21.92
N LYS A 121 -16.85 -14.42 -20.64
CA LYS A 121 -16.89 -15.40 -19.55
C LYS A 121 -18.27 -15.49 -18.89
N ARG A 122 -19.17 -14.57 -19.22
CA ARG A 122 -20.59 -14.68 -18.87
C ARG A 122 -21.29 -15.53 -19.91
#